data_AF-A0A364LFP4-F1
#
_entry.id   AF-A0A364LFP4-F1
#
_cell.length_a   1.000
_cell.length_b   1.000
_cell.length_c   1.000
_cell.angle_alpha   90.00
_cell.angle_beta   90.00
_cell.angle_gamma   90.00
#
_symmetry.space_group_name_H-M   'P 1'
#
loop_
_entity.id
_entity.type
_entity.pdbx_description
1 polymer ?
#
loop_
_entity_poly.entity_id
_entity_poly.type
_entity_poly.pdbx_seq_one_letter_code
_entity_poly.pdbx_strand_id
1 'polypeptide(L)'
;MNAKTTIIPNALLVSSVLALAGCAATQTALEHGSLQVSTKQSETVFLEPVSNAKKTVYVSVKSTADEDVDITPRLKTALISHGYKVMNNPGAAHYLLQANVLKVGKMSIAASQSALGGGYGSAIAGAAVGTAAGSFTNSSNGMIAGGLAGGVIGLAADALVKDVNYTMITDIQISERVGKGIKVNELFQSRLKNGSATVTSQTSSRESQYQRYRTRVVSNADKVNLKFQEARPALEQGLVKVIAGIF
;
A
#
# COMPACT_ATOMS: atom_id res chain seq x y z
N MET A 1 11.94 -26.84 -64.92
CA MET A 1 12.63 -26.00 -63.94
C MET A 1 12.14 -24.56 -64.13
N ASN A 2 11.59 -23.93 -63.10
CA ASN A 2 11.57 -22.47 -62.87
C ASN A 2 10.82 -22.19 -61.57
N ALA A 3 11.55 -22.11 -60.46
CA ALA A 3 11.02 -21.64 -59.19
C ALA A 3 10.95 -20.10 -59.23
N LYS A 4 9.73 -19.54 -59.20
CA LYS A 4 9.55 -18.10 -58.99
C LYS A 4 9.70 -17.80 -57.50
N THR A 5 10.83 -17.19 -57.14
CA THR A 5 11.06 -16.63 -55.80
C THR A 5 10.24 -15.36 -55.68
N THR A 6 9.10 -15.44 -54.99
CA THR A 6 8.27 -14.27 -54.68
C THR A 6 8.97 -13.42 -53.62
N ILE A 7 9.64 -12.35 -54.05
CA ILE A 7 10.25 -11.35 -53.16
C ILE A 7 9.10 -10.56 -52.53
N ILE A 8 8.73 -10.92 -51.30
CA ILE A 8 7.79 -10.15 -50.49
C ILE A 8 8.44 -8.79 -50.18
N PRO A 9 7.83 -7.65 -50.51
CA PRO A 9 8.46 -6.36 -50.32
C PRO A 9 8.57 -6.05 -48.82
N ASN A 10 9.79 -5.79 -48.35
CA ASN A 10 10.12 -5.42 -46.96
C ASN A 10 9.27 -4.26 -46.39
N ALA A 11 8.60 -3.47 -47.24
CA ALA A 11 7.71 -2.38 -46.83
C ALA A 11 6.42 -2.86 -46.12
N LEU A 12 5.88 -4.03 -46.50
CA LEU A 12 4.64 -4.54 -45.87
C LEU A 12 4.88 -5.09 -44.46
N LEU A 13 6.10 -5.56 -44.19
CA LEU A 13 6.52 -6.06 -42.87
C LEU A 13 6.76 -4.92 -41.86
N VAL A 14 7.23 -3.75 -42.31
CA VAL A 14 7.46 -2.58 -41.45
C VAL A 14 6.15 -1.93 -41.00
N SER A 15 5.13 -1.87 -41.87
CA SER A 15 3.83 -1.27 -41.53
C SER A 15 3.04 -2.08 -40.49
N SER A 16 3.19 -3.40 -40.48
CA SER A 16 2.51 -4.27 -39.51
C SER A 16 3.12 -4.14 -38.11
N VAL A 17 4.44 -3.98 -37.98
CA VAL A 17 5.11 -3.84 -36.68
C VAL A 17 4.76 -2.52 -35.98
N LEU A 18 4.57 -1.43 -36.74
CA LEU A 18 4.13 -0.12 -36.21
C LEU A 18 2.70 -0.16 -35.65
N ALA A 19 1.82 -0.98 -36.23
CA ALA A 19 0.45 -1.14 -35.75
C ALA A 19 0.38 -1.93 -34.42
N LEU A 20 1.23 -2.94 -34.23
CA LEU A 20 1.24 -3.75 -33.02
C LEU A 20 1.85 -3.05 -31.80
N ALA A 21 2.90 -2.24 -31.99
CA ALA A 21 3.49 -1.44 -30.91
C ALA A 21 2.52 -0.34 -30.42
N GLY A 22 1.69 0.21 -31.31
CA GLY A 22 0.62 1.13 -30.94
C GLY A 22 -0.46 0.49 -30.05
N CYS A 23 -0.76 -0.80 -30.21
CA CYS A 23 -1.81 -1.47 -29.44
C CYS A 23 -1.48 -1.62 -27.95
N ALA A 24 -0.23 -1.96 -27.59
CA ALA A 24 0.14 -2.19 -26.19
C ALA A 24 0.10 -0.89 -25.37
N ALA A 25 0.73 0.18 -25.87
CA ALA A 25 0.68 1.49 -25.22
C ALA A 25 -0.74 2.08 -25.20
N THR A 26 -1.54 1.86 -26.25
CA THR A 26 -2.95 2.26 -26.28
C THR A 26 -3.78 1.49 -25.25
N GLN A 27 -3.53 0.18 -25.08
CA GLN A 27 -4.23 -0.64 -24.10
C GLN A 27 -3.92 -0.19 -22.67
N THR A 28 -2.66 0.06 -22.32
CA THR A 28 -2.30 0.60 -21.00
C THR A 28 -2.89 2.00 -20.78
N ALA A 29 -2.88 2.86 -21.80
CA ALA A 29 -3.51 4.19 -21.72
C ALA A 29 -5.04 4.12 -21.57
N LEU A 30 -5.70 3.09 -22.11
CA LEU A 30 -7.12 2.86 -21.94
C LEU A 30 -7.45 2.27 -20.56
N GLU A 31 -6.70 1.28 -20.09
CA GLU A 31 -6.91 0.59 -18.82
C GLU A 31 -6.55 1.49 -17.61
N HIS A 32 -5.49 2.29 -17.71
CA HIS A 32 -4.94 3.11 -16.63
C HIS A 32 -4.93 4.62 -16.94
N GLY A 33 -5.74 5.05 -17.91
CA GLY A 33 -5.84 6.47 -18.30
C GLY A 33 -6.45 7.38 -17.24
N SER A 34 -7.29 6.81 -16.37
CA SER A 34 -7.90 7.50 -15.24
C SER A 34 -7.27 7.06 -13.92
N LEU A 35 -7.35 7.93 -12.90
CA LEU A 35 -6.79 7.62 -11.58
C LEU A 35 -7.62 6.55 -10.89
N GLN A 36 -7.04 5.37 -10.71
CA GLN A 36 -7.61 4.28 -9.94
C GLN A 36 -7.11 4.34 -8.50
N VAL A 37 -8.03 4.23 -7.53
CA VAL A 37 -7.70 4.34 -6.11
C VAL A 37 -8.26 3.13 -5.36
N SER A 38 -7.43 2.49 -4.55
CA SER A 38 -7.84 1.32 -3.75
C SER A 38 -7.20 1.39 -2.38
N THR A 39 -8.01 1.35 -1.32
CA THR A 39 -7.54 1.35 0.06
C THR A 39 -8.11 0.14 0.79
N LYS A 40 -7.23 -0.67 1.41
CA LYS A 40 -7.61 -1.92 2.10
C LYS A 40 -6.98 -1.99 3.49
N GLN A 41 -7.69 -2.64 4.40
CA GLN A 41 -7.19 -3.00 5.73
C GLN A 41 -6.60 -4.42 5.70
N SER A 42 -5.55 -4.68 6.47
CA SER A 42 -4.98 -6.03 6.60
C SER A 42 -5.93 -6.92 7.37
N GLU A 43 -6.55 -6.36 8.41
CA GLU A 43 -7.53 -7.01 9.26
C GLU A 43 -8.67 -6.03 9.54
N THR A 44 -9.90 -6.54 9.56
CA THR A 44 -11.07 -5.73 9.90
C THR A 44 -11.08 -5.43 11.40
N VAL A 45 -11.29 -4.16 11.75
CA VAL A 45 -11.48 -3.74 13.14
C VAL A 45 -12.96 -3.46 13.40
N PHE A 46 -13.51 -4.13 14.42
CA PHE A 46 -14.84 -3.84 14.95
C PHE A 46 -14.71 -3.20 16.32
N LEU A 47 -15.21 -1.97 16.45
CA LEU A 47 -15.33 -1.30 17.74
C LEU A 47 -16.70 -1.63 18.34
N GLU A 48 -16.73 -1.81 19.65
CA GLU A 48 -18.00 -2.01 20.35
C GLU A 48 -18.82 -0.72 20.30
N PRO A 49 -20.15 -0.79 20.03
CA PRO A 49 -21.00 0.38 20.07
C PRO A 49 -21.06 1.00 21.47
N VAL A 50 -20.90 2.32 21.56
CA VAL A 50 -20.94 3.05 22.83
C VAL A 50 -21.97 4.18 22.80
N SER A 51 -22.38 4.61 23.99
CA SER A 51 -23.29 5.76 24.13
C SER A 51 -22.67 7.04 23.57
N ASN A 52 -23.50 7.99 23.13
CA ASN A 52 -23.04 9.26 22.57
C ASN A 52 -22.10 10.06 23.50
N ALA A 53 -22.25 9.92 24.82
CA ALA A 53 -21.34 10.55 25.79
C ALA A 53 -19.91 9.98 25.73
N LYS A 54 -19.76 8.73 25.30
CA LYS A 54 -18.49 8.03 25.14
C LYS A 54 -17.93 8.09 23.71
N LYS A 55 -18.63 8.69 22.74
CA LYS A 55 -18.11 8.95 21.40
C LYS A 55 -17.08 10.09 21.41
N THR A 56 -15.96 9.87 22.10
CA THR A 56 -14.86 10.82 22.23
C THR A 56 -13.56 10.16 21.78
N VAL A 57 -12.81 10.85 20.93
CA VAL A 57 -11.59 10.31 20.30
C VAL A 57 -10.43 11.30 20.43
N TYR A 58 -9.27 10.81 20.85
CA TYR A 58 -8.01 11.53 20.73
C TYR A 58 -7.28 11.02 19.49
N VAL A 59 -6.79 11.93 18.64
CA VAL A 59 -6.15 11.58 17.36
C VAL A 59 -4.68 11.99 17.40
N SER A 60 -3.80 11.03 17.14
CA SER A 60 -2.36 11.26 16.97
C SER A 60 -1.88 10.56 15.70
N VAL A 61 -1.61 11.34 14.67
CA VAL A 61 -1.01 10.86 13.43
C VAL A 61 0.46 11.26 13.43
N LYS A 62 1.32 10.32 13.05
CA LYS A 62 2.74 10.54 12.81
C LYS A 62 3.09 10.07 11.40
N SER A 63 4.17 10.60 10.84
CA SER A 63 4.78 10.09 9.62
C SER A 63 6.23 9.72 9.92
N THR A 64 6.61 8.52 9.53
CA THR A 64 8.01 8.06 9.45
C THR A 64 8.41 7.81 8.00
N ALA A 65 7.58 8.22 7.04
CA ALA A 65 7.89 8.17 5.62
C ALA A 65 8.81 9.34 5.22
N ASP A 66 9.53 9.17 4.11
CA ASP A 66 10.41 10.21 3.56
C ASP A 66 9.61 11.43 3.05
N GLU A 67 8.36 11.21 2.62
CA GLU A 67 7.46 12.24 2.12
C GLU A 67 6.61 12.84 3.26
N ASP A 68 6.42 14.16 3.22
CA ASP A 68 5.56 14.86 4.18
C ASP A 68 4.08 14.62 3.86
N VAL A 69 3.39 13.91 4.76
CA VAL A 69 1.97 13.57 4.67
C VAL A 69 1.32 13.82 6.02
N ASP A 70 0.39 14.78 6.05
CA ASP A 70 -0.45 15.05 7.22
C ASP A 70 -1.94 14.91 6.87
N ILE A 71 -2.54 13.82 7.34
CA ILE A 71 -3.98 13.57 7.21
C ILE A 71 -4.79 14.10 8.40
N THR A 72 -4.14 14.60 9.45
CA THR A 72 -4.78 14.90 10.75
C THR A 72 -6.00 15.83 10.62
N PRO A 73 -5.95 16.95 9.87
CA PRO A 73 -7.09 17.86 9.79
C PRO A 73 -8.32 17.21 9.12
N ARG A 74 -8.09 16.49 8.02
CA ARG A 74 -9.14 15.78 7.27
C ARG A 74 -9.71 14.62 8.08
N LEU A 75 -8.86 13.88 8.77
CA LEU A 75 -9.27 12.78 9.64
C LEU A 75 -10.14 13.26 10.81
N LYS A 76 -9.75 14.33 11.49
CA LYS A 76 -10.57 14.94 12.56
C LYS A 76 -11.94 15.37 12.05
N THR A 77 -11.98 16.00 10.87
CA THR A 77 -13.24 16.41 10.24
C THR A 77 -14.14 15.22 9.92
N ALA A 78 -13.57 14.15 9.35
CA ALA A 78 -14.31 12.93 9.06
C ALA A 78 -14.88 12.27 10.33
N LEU A 79 -14.08 12.16 11.40
CA LEU A 79 -14.53 11.61 12.69
C LEU A 79 -15.66 12.44 13.31
N ILE A 80 -15.59 13.78 13.20
CA ILE A 80 -16.67 14.66 13.65
C ILE A 80 -17.95 14.41 12.85
N SER A 81 -17.86 14.23 11.53
CA SER A 81 -19.03 13.89 10.71
C SER A 81 -19.64 12.52 11.04
N HIS A 82 -18.83 11.60 11.60
CA HIS A 82 -19.29 10.32 12.15
C HIS A 82 -19.83 10.41 13.60
N GLY A 83 -19.94 11.62 14.16
CA GLY A 83 -20.54 11.87 15.47
C GLY A 83 -19.57 11.78 16.65
N TYR A 84 -18.26 11.77 16.41
CA TYR A 84 -17.25 11.76 17.48
C TYR A 84 -16.82 13.17 17.86
N LYS A 85 -16.60 13.37 19.16
CA LYS A 85 -15.94 14.57 19.69
C LYS A 85 -14.45 14.34 19.73
N VAL A 86 -13.69 15.14 18.98
CA VAL A 86 -12.23 15.09 19.02
C VAL A 86 -11.73 15.80 20.27
N MET A 87 -11.01 15.06 21.13
CA MET A 87 -10.46 15.55 22.39
C MET A 87 -8.99 15.93 22.21
N ASN A 88 -8.55 16.97 22.93
CA ASN A 88 -7.15 17.40 22.94
C ASN A 88 -6.31 16.66 24.00
N ASN A 89 -6.96 16.04 24.99
CA ASN A 89 -6.30 15.29 26.05
C ASN A 89 -6.62 13.78 25.89
N PRO A 90 -5.62 12.89 25.76
CA PRO A 90 -5.86 11.45 25.70
C PRO A 90 -6.56 10.91 26.96
N GLY A 91 -6.34 11.53 28.12
CA GLY A 91 -6.99 11.19 29.38
C GLY A 91 -8.53 11.32 29.36
N ALA A 92 -9.07 12.21 28.53
CA ALA A 92 -10.49 12.50 28.45
C ALA A 92 -11.22 11.78 27.30
N ALA A 93 -10.47 11.12 26.41
CA ALA A 93 -11.03 10.39 25.28
C ALA A 93 -11.34 8.94 25.65
N HIS A 94 -12.44 8.42 25.10
CA HIS A 94 -12.79 7.01 25.21
C HIS A 94 -11.96 6.15 24.25
N TYR A 95 -11.72 6.66 23.04
CA TYR A 95 -10.86 6.05 22.03
C TYR A 95 -9.57 6.86 21.85
N LEU A 96 -8.44 6.17 21.78
CA LEU A 96 -7.17 6.74 21.31
C LEU A 96 -6.89 6.19 19.92
N LEU A 97 -6.98 7.03 18.90
CA LEU A 97 -6.64 6.71 17.52
C LEU A 97 -5.21 7.17 17.25
N GLN A 98 -4.34 6.21 16.99
CA GLN A 98 -2.95 6.46 16.64
C GLN A 98 -2.68 5.88 15.25
N ALA A 99 -2.08 6.68 14.38
CA ALA A 99 -1.68 6.25 13.04
C ALA A 99 -0.22 6.63 12.78
N ASN A 100 0.53 5.76 12.12
CA ASN A 100 1.87 6.06 11.65
C ASN A 100 1.98 5.75 10.15
N VAL A 101 2.19 6.78 9.33
CA VAL A 101 2.46 6.63 7.90
C VAL A 101 3.89 6.11 7.77
N LEU A 102 4.04 4.84 7.39
CA LEU A 102 5.32 4.14 7.37
C LEU A 102 6.09 4.42 6.08
N LYS A 103 5.37 4.42 4.97
CA LYS A 103 5.97 4.52 3.63
C LYS A 103 4.99 5.16 2.68
N VAL A 104 5.52 6.04 1.84
CA VAL A 104 4.82 6.63 0.71
C VAL A 104 5.78 6.61 -0.47
N GLY A 105 5.38 6.03 -1.59
CA GLY A 105 6.26 5.96 -2.76
C GLY A 105 5.78 5.01 -3.82
N LYS A 106 6.54 4.92 -4.92
CA LYS A 106 6.25 4.01 -6.02
C LYS A 106 6.44 2.56 -5.57
N MET A 107 5.46 1.72 -5.84
CA MET A 107 5.48 0.31 -5.49
C MET A 107 4.57 -0.49 -6.41
N SER A 108 4.91 -1.73 -6.74
CA SER A 108 4.02 -2.58 -7.53
C SER A 108 2.80 -2.98 -6.72
N ILE A 109 1.67 -3.24 -7.40
CA ILE A 109 0.46 -3.72 -6.74
C ILE A 109 0.73 -5.01 -5.95
N ALA A 110 1.53 -5.93 -6.49
CA ALA A 110 1.92 -7.17 -5.80
C ALA A 110 2.69 -6.90 -4.48
N ALA A 111 3.63 -5.96 -4.49
CA ALA A 111 4.35 -5.58 -3.28
C ALA A 111 3.44 -4.87 -2.27
N SER A 112 2.49 -4.06 -2.74
CA SER A 112 1.47 -3.46 -1.88
C SER A 112 0.59 -4.52 -1.19
N GLN A 113 0.23 -5.59 -1.90
CA GLN A 113 -0.54 -6.71 -1.36
C GLN A 113 0.29 -7.53 -0.37
N SER A 114 1.57 -7.75 -0.65
CA SER A 114 2.49 -8.40 0.30
C SER A 114 2.63 -7.58 1.58
N ALA A 115 2.78 -6.25 1.47
CA ALA A 115 2.84 -5.35 2.62
C ALA A 115 1.54 -5.34 3.44
N LEU A 116 0.38 -5.45 2.76
CA LEU A 116 -0.93 -5.59 3.38
C LEU A 116 -1.05 -6.93 4.13
N GLY A 117 -0.70 -8.04 3.47
CA GLY A 117 -0.77 -9.40 4.03
C GLY A 117 0.21 -9.64 5.19
N GLY A 118 1.31 -8.88 5.25
CA GLY A 118 2.19 -8.88 6.42
C GLY A 118 1.55 -8.29 7.68
N GLY A 119 0.56 -7.41 7.53
CA GLY A 119 -0.18 -6.81 8.65
C GLY A 119 0.62 -5.79 9.49
N TYR A 120 0.00 -5.33 10.57
CA TYR A 120 0.54 -4.27 11.45
C TYR A 120 1.91 -4.64 12.04
N GLY A 121 2.85 -3.69 12.01
CA GLY A 121 4.19 -3.83 12.60
C GLY A 121 5.13 -4.81 11.90
N SER A 122 4.67 -5.48 10.84
CA SER A 122 5.53 -6.36 10.04
C SER A 122 6.52 -5.56 9.19
N ALA A 123 7.67 -6.18 8.91
CA ALA A 123 8.64 -5.64 7.98
C ALA A 123 8.02 -5.51 6.58
N ILE A 124 8.15 -4.32 5.99
CA ILE A 124 7.68 -4.06 4.63
C ILE A 124 8.82 -4.41 3.67
N ALA A 125 8.70 -5.53 2.96
CA ALA A 125 9.63 -5.87 1.89
C ALA A 125 9.36 -4.96 0.67
N GLY A 126 10.34 -4.16 0.28
CA GLY A 126 10.24 -3.32 -0.92
C GLY A 126 10.51 -4.14 -2.16
N ALA A 127 9.49 -4.52 -2.93
CA ALA A 127 9.75 -4.96 -4.30
C ALA A 127 10.07 -3.72 -5.14
N ALA A 128 11.29 -3.67 -5.65
CA ALA A 128 11.70 -2.66 -6.62
C ALA A 128 10.80 -2.77 -7.86
N VAL A 129 10.21 -1.66 -8.29
CA VAL A 129 9.49 -1.58 -9.56
C VAL A 129 10.52 -1.28 -10.65
N GLY A 130 10.94 -2.31 -11.40
CA GLY A 130 11.82 -2.17 -12.56
C GLY A 130 12.39 -3.50 -13.07
N THR A 131 11.91 -3.91 -14.26
CA THR A 131 12.41 -4.94 -15.19
C THR A 131 13.46 -5.96 -14.68
N ALA A 132 12.99 -7.09 -14.14
CA ALA A 132 13.61 -8.41 -14.31
C ALA A 132 12.61 -9.50 -13.89
N ALA A 133 11.52 -9.67 -14.65
CA ALA A 133 10.80 -10.94 -14.68
C ALA A 133 11.68 -11.92 -15.48
N GLY A 134 12.70 -12.47 -14.83
CA GLY A 134 13.68 -13.35 -15.45
C GLY A 134 14.87 -13.58 -14.55
N SER A 135 14.68 -14.29 -13.44
CA SER A 135 15.66 -15.17 -12.78
C SER A 135 15.28 -15.35 -11.31
N PHE A 136 14.39 -16.30 -11.03
CA PHE A 136 14.26 -16.91 -9.71
C PHE A 136 13.79 -18.36 -9.87
N THR A 137 14.61 -19.20 -10.50
CA THR A 137 14.55 -20.65 -10.28
C THR A 137 15.96 -21.18 -10.09
N ASN A 138 16.25 -21.62 -8.87
CA ASN A 138 17.53 -22.21 -8.46
C ASN A 138 17.65 -23.68 -8.91
N SER A 139 17.11 -24.01 -10.09
CA SER A 139 17.24 -25.33 -10.71
C SER A 139 18.12 -25.19 -11.94
N SER A 140 19.25 -25.88 -11.92
CA SER A 140 20.29 -25.93 -12.95
C SER A 140 19.84 -26.51 -14.31
N ASN A 141 18.54 -26.49 -14.63
CA ASN A 141 17.95 -26.97 -15.88
C ASN A 141 16.76 -26.11 -16.38
N GLY A 142 16.59 -24.88 -15.89
CA GLY A 142 15.49 -24.00 -16.28
C GLY A 142 15.96 -22.68 -16.87
N MET A 143 16.77 -22.71 -17.93
CA MET A 143 17.25 -21.51 -18.61
C MET A 143 16.91 -21.58 -20.09
N ILE A 144 16.26 -20.52 -20.58
CA ILE A 144 16.01 -20.19 -22.00
C ILE A 144 14.81 -20.94 -22.63
N ALA A 145 13.61 -20.49 -22.31
CA ALA A 145 12.45 -20.59 -23.18
C ALA A 145 11.61 -19.31 -23.04
N GLY A 146 12.05 -18.24 -23.71
CA GLY A 146 11.37 -16.95 -23.61
C GLY A 146 12.14 -15.77 -24.21
N GLY A 147 12.55 -15.89 -25.49
CA GLY A 147 12.62 -14.72 -26.37
C GLY A 147 13.86 -13.82 -26.35
N LEU A 148 15.02 -14.37 -26.69
CA LEU A 148 16.05 -13.61 -27.43
C LEU A 148 16.19 -14.21 -28.83
N ALA A 149 15.21 -13.93 -29.69
CA ALA A 149 15.31 -14.21 -31.12
C ALA A 149 14.41 -13.23 -31.89
N GLY A 150 14.97 -12.08 -32.26
CA GLY A 150 14.41 -11.20 -33.29
C GLY A 150 14.22 -9.73 -32.88
N GLY A 151 15.11 -8.86 -33.35
CA GLY A 151 14.82 -7.44 -33.58
C GLY A 151 15.32 -6.45 -32.53
N VAL A 152 16.47 -5.83 -32.81
CA VAL A 152 17.00 -4.65 -32.09
C VAL A 152 16.27 -3.35 -32.47
N ILE A 153 15.01 -3.43 -32.92
CA ILE A 153 14.21 -2.29 -33.39
C ILE A 153 12.87 -2.36 -32.67
N GLY A 154 12.74 -1.62 -31.55
CA GLY A 154 11.50 -1.59 -30.78
C GLY A 154 11.59 -1.03 -29.35
N LEU A 155 12.78 -0.70 -28.83
CA LEU A 155 12.93 -0.35 -27.41
C LEU A 155 12.76 1.13 -27.05
N ALA A 156 12.21 1.98 -27.93
CA ALA A 156 12.16 3.42 -27.69
C ALA A 156 10.76 4.08 -27.75
N ALA A 157 9.68 3.34 -27.99
CA ALA A 157 8.32 3.91 -28.01
C ALA A 157 7.60 3.84 -26.65
N ASP A 158 7.84 2.79 -25.86
CA ASP A 158 7.11 2.52 -24.59
C ASP A 158 7.58 3.36 -23.39
N ALA A 159 8.51 4.30 -23.58
CA ALA A 159 8.98 5.16 -22.49
C ALA A 159 8.02 6.31 -22.15
N LEU A 160 7.04 6.61 -23.02
CA LEU A 160 6.16 7.78 -22.90
C LEU A 160 4.89 7.55 -22.07
N VAL A 161 4.45 6.30 -21.91
CA VAL A 161 3.25 5.94 -21.13
C VAL A 161 3.65 4.90 -20.09
N LYS A 162 4.10 5.36 -18.93
CA LYS A 162 4.48 4.47 -17.82
C LYS A 162 3.31 4.31 -16.89
N ASP A 163 2.83 3.08 -16.69
CA ASP A 163 1.94 2.81 -15.57
C ASP A 163 2.68 3.03 -14.24
N VAL A 164 2.12 3.86 -13.37
CA VAL A 164 2.76 4.27 -12.12
C VAL A 164 1.77 4.16 -10.98
N ASN A 165 2.04 3.21 -10.09
CA ASN A 165 1.34 3.07 -8.81
C ASN A 165 2.16 3.71 -7.68
N TYR A 166 1.53 4.67 -6.97
CA TYR A 166 1.99 5.11 -5.66
C TYR A 166 1.22 4.39 -4.57
N THR A 167 1.94 3.96 -3.54
CA THR A 167 1.34 3.33 -2.36
C THR A 167 1.68 4.10 -1.11
N MET A 168 0.69 4.22 -0.22
CA MET A 168 0.82 4.70 1.14
C MET A 168 0.49 3.57 2.11
N ILE A 169 1.45 3.21 2.96
CA ILE A 169 1.31 2.18 3.99
C ILE A 169 1.23 2.88 5.35
N THR A 170 0.15 2.63 6.08
CA THR A 170 -0.11 3.25 7.38
C THR A 170 -0.47 2.18 8.41
N ASP A 171 0.24 2.16 9.52
CA ASP A 171 -0.12 1.32 10.67
C ASP A 171 -1.03 2.09 11.60
N ILE A 172 -2.12 1.44 12.04
CA ILE A 172 -3.15 2.03 12.88
C ILE A 172 -3.27 1.23 14.16
N GLN A 173 -3.33 1.95 15.29
CA GLN A 173 -3.70 1.41 16.59
C GLN A 173 -4.87 2.19 17.16
N ILE A 174 -5.93 1.50 17.54
CA ILE A 174 -7.07 2.06 18.27
C ILE A 174 -7.05 1.47 19.68
N SER A 175 -6.99 2.33 20.70
CA SER A 175 -7.12 1.91 22.10
C SER A 175 -8.48 2.35 22.63
N GLU A 176 -9.34 1.41 22.97
CA GLU A 176 -10.65 1.64 23.56
C GLU A 176 -10.60 1.47 25.08
N ARG A 177 -11.12 2.45 25.84
CA ARG A 177 -11.19 2.32 27.30
C ARG A 177 -12.20 1.25 27.69
N VAL A 178 -11.75 0.29 28.50
CA VAL A 178 -12.65 -0.69 29.07
C VAL A 178 -13.50 -0.11 30.20
N GLY A 179 -14.62 -0.77 30.52
CA GLY A 179 -15.53 -0.35 31.57
C GLY A 179 -14.87 -0.23 32.96
N LYS A 180 -15.49 0.54 33.86
CA LYS A 180 -15.00 0.67 35.25
C LYS A 180 -14.89 -0.71 35.90
N GLY A 181 -13.74 -0.99 36.52
CA GLY A 181 -13.47 -2.26 37.20
C GLY A 181 -12.99 -3.39 36.29
N ILE A 182 -13.05 -3.21 34.96
CA ILE A 182 -12.48 -4.16 34.00
C ILE A 182 -11.02 -3.79 33.77
N LYS A 183 -10.15 -4.79 33.75
CA LYS A 183 -8.74 -4.65 33.34
C LYS A 183 -8.44 -5.68 32.27
N VAL A 184 -7.66 -5.28 31.27
CA VAL A 184 -7.13 -6.18 30.25
C VAL A 184 -5.76 -6.63 30.70
N ASN A 185 -5.54 -7.95 30.80
CA ASN A 185 -4.21 -8.49 31.04
C ASN A 185 -3.52 -8.69 29.69
N GLU A 186 -2.50 -7.88 29.41
CA GLU A 186 -1.73 -7.95 28.19
C GLU A 186 -0.45 -8.75 28.42
N LEU A 187 -0.31 -9.87 27.70
CA LEU A 187 0.93 -10.63 27.65
C LEU A 187 1.71 -10.22 26.40
N PHE A 188 2.88 -9.64 26.61
CA PHE A 188 3.80 -9.29 25.54
C PHE A 188 4.93 -10.30 25.48
N GLN A 189 5.12 -10.90 24.31
CA GLN A 189 6.29 -11.72 24.00
C GLN A 189 7.15 -10.96 23.00
N SER A 190 8.31 -10.51 23.46
CA SER A 190 9.24 -9.73 22.64
C SER A 190 10.50 -10.54 22.39
N ARG A 191 10.92 -10.61 21.12
CA ARG A 191 12.25 -11.10 20.74
C ARG A 191 13.09 -9.89 20.38
N LEU A 192 13.86 -9.41 21.33
CA LEU A 192 14.73 -8.27 21.16
C LEU A 192 16.05 -8.78 20.57
N LYS A 193 16.37 -8.37 19.34
CA LYS A 193 17.70 -8.59 18.76
C LYS A 193 18.64 -7.55 19.35
N ASN A 194 19.63 -7.99 20.13
CA ASN A 194 20.64 -7.12 20.71
C ASN A 194 22.00 -7.46 20.09
N GLY A 195 22.38 -6.74 19.04
CA GLY A 195 23.56 -7.06 18.21
C GLY A 195 23.30 -8.19 17.19
N SER A 196 24.37 -8.65 16.54
CA SER A 196 24.33 -9.63 15.45
C SER A 196 24.13 -11.09 15.92
N ALA A 197 24.39 -11.39 17.19
CA ALA A 197 24.44 -12.77 17.69
C ALA A 197 23.50 -13.06 18.88
N THR A 198 22.90 -12.06 19.53
CA THR A 198 22.10 -12.27 20.74
C THR A 198 20.64 -11.90 20.53
N VAL A 199 19.76 -12.84 20.86
CA VAL A 199 18.31 -12.62 20.90
C VAL A 199 17.84 -12.80 22.34
N THR A 200 17.33 -11.73 22.94
CA THR A 200 16.68 -11.77 24.25
C THR A 200 15.19 -12.05 24.04
N SER A 201 14.72 -13.18 24.57
CA SER A 201 13.29 -13.47 24.64
C SER A 201 12.76 -12.95 25.99
N GLN A 202 11.85 -11.98 25.94
CA GLN A 202 11.24 -11.39 27.12
C GLN A 202 9.74 -11.60 27.08
N THR A 203 9.18 -12.09 28.20
CA THR A 203 7.74 -12.11 28.43
C THR A 203 7.43 -11.08 29.51
N SER A 204 6.51 -10.16 29.24
CA SER A 204 6.03 -9.20 30.23
C SER A 204 4.51 -9.20 30.28
N SER A 205 3.95 -9.15 31.49
CA SER A 205 2.52 -8.94 31.72
C SER A 205 2.28 -7.52 32.19
N ARG A 206 1.24 -6.87 31.66
CA ARG A 206 0.80 -5.54 32.09
C ARG A 206 -0.72 -5.52 32.21
N GLU A 207 -1.22 -4.95 33.30
CA GLU A 207 -2.62 -4.56 33.40
C GLU A 207 -2.86 -3.25 32.63
N SER A 208 -3.81 -3.27 31.70
CA SER A 208 -4.20 -2.14 30.87
C SER A 208 -5.65 -1.77 31.12
N GLN A 209 -5.94 -0.46 31.12
CA GLN A 209 -7.30 0.09 31.08
C GLN A 209 -7.84 0.22 29.65
N TYR A 210 -7.11 -0.33 28.67
CA TYR A 210 -7.47 -0.26 27.27
C TYR A 210 -7.44 -1.65 26.64
N GLN A 211 -8.45 -1.89 25.82
CA GLN A 211 -8.42 -2.90 24.77
C GLN A 211 -7.81 -2.28 23.52
N ARG A 212 -6.92 -2.99 22.83
CA ARG A 212 -6.20 -2.46 21.66
C ARG A 212 -6.52 -3.25 20.40
N TYR A 213 -6.83 -2.51 19.35
CA TYR A 213 -7.02 -3.01 17.99
C TYR A 213 -5.89 -2.47 17.12
N ARG A 214 -5.37 -3.30 16.22
CA ARG A 214 -4.27 -2.96 15.33
C ARG A 214 -4.56 -3.47 13.93
N THR A 215 -4.33 -2.62 12.95
CA THR A 215 -4.47 -2.99 11.54
C THR A 215 -3.52 -2.17 10.70
N ARG A 216 -3.13 -2.69 9.54
CA ARG A 216 -2.38 -1.95 8.53
C ARG A 216 -3.33 -1.55 7.41
N VAL A 217 -3.24 -0.31 6.97
CA VAL A 217 -3.95 0.20 5.81
C VAL A 217 -2.97 0.45 4.67
N VAL A 218 -3.29 -0.10 3.51
CA VAL A 218 -2.55 0.12 2.26
C VAL A 218 -3.46 0.84 1.29
N SER A 219 -3.08 2.06 0.91
CA SER A 219 -3.74 2.86 -0.13
C SER A 219 -2.89 2.85 -1.38
N ASN A 220 -3.48 2.56 -2.53
CA ASN A 220 -2.86 2.60 -3.85
C ASN A 220 -3.54 3.67 -4.71
N ALA A 221 -2.74 4.35 -5.52
CA ALA A 221 -3.17 5.33 -6.50
C ALA A 221 -2.38 5.07 -7.78
N ASP A 222 -3.10 4.75 -8.84
CA ASP A 222 -2.55 4.14 -10.04
C ASP A 222 -3.09 4.81 -11.29
N LYS A 223 -2.19 5.21 -12.18
CA LYS A 223 -2.49 5.92 -13.44
C LYS A 223 -1.25 5.97 -14.32
N VAL A 224 -1.45 6.07 -15.63
CA VAL A 224 -0.38 6.40 -16.57
C VAL A 224 0.29 7.74 -16.24
N ASN A 225 1.61 7.74 -16.22
CA ASN A 225 2.50 8.87 -15.94
C ASN A 225 2.16 9.61 -14.63
N LEU A 226 1.63 8.90 -13.63
CA LEU A 226 1.21 9.50 -12.38
C LEU A 226 2.38 10.20 -11.67
N LYS A 227 2.11 11.42 -11.21
CA LYS A 227 3.00 12.18 -10.34
C LYS A 227 2.52 12.08 -8.90
N PHE A 228 3.45 12.14 -7.95
CA PHE A 228 3.09 12.04 -6.53
C PHE A 228 2.12 13.13 -6.08
N GLN A 229 2.26 14.35 -6.60
CA GLN A 229 1.35 15.48 -6.32
C GLN A 229 -0.11 15.19 -6.74
N GLU A 230 -0.31 14.41 -7.81
CA GLU A 230 -1.64 13.96 -8.25
C GLU A 230 -2.15 12.77 -7.42
N ALA A 231 -1.25 11.86 -7.04
CA ALA A 231 -1.58 10.67 -6.25
C ALA A 231 -1.93 10.99 -4.79
N ARG A 232 -1.20 11.93 -4.18
CA ARG A 232 -1.24 12.22 -2.74
C ARG A 232 -2.66 12.53 -2.24
N PRO A 233 -3.45 13.43 -2.84
CA PRO A 233 -4.80 13.73 -2.37
C PRO A 233 -5.71 12.49 -2.36
N ALA A 234 -5.59 11.63 -3.37
CA ALA A 234 -6.37 10.41 -3.48
C ALA A 234 -5.98 9.36 -2.43
N LEU A 235 -4.67 9.20 -2.18
CA LEU A 235 -4.15 8.32 -1.13
C LEU A 235 -4.61 8.77 0.26
N GLU A 236 -4.50 10.07 0.55
CA GLU A 236 -4.94 10.64 1.82
C GLU A 236 -6.46 10.50 2.01
N GLN A 237 -7.25 10.76 0.96
CA GLN A 237 -8.71 10.62 1.02
C GLN A 237 -9.14 9.18 1.25
N GLY A 238 -8.51 8.22 0.54
CA GLY A 238 -8.77 6.79 0.71
C GLY A 238 -8.45 6.33 2.13
N LEU A 239 -7.29 6.73 2.66
CA LEU A 239 -6.89 6.45 4.03
C LEU A 239 -7.89 7.05 5.03
N VAL A 240 -8.20 8.35 4.94
CA VAL A 240 -9.16 9.01 5.85
C VAL A 240 -10.52 8.32 5.83
N LYS A 241 -11.03 7.96 4.65
CA LYS A 241 -12.32 7.26 4.51
C LYS A 241 -12.30 5.91 5.23
N VAL A 242 -11.24 5.14 5.06
CA VAL A 242 -11.12 3.82 5.71
C VAL A 242 -10.97 3.93 7.21
N ILE A 243 -10.18 4.90 7.71
CA ILE A 243 -10.03 5.11 9.16
C ILE A 243 -11.35 5.59 9.78
N ALA A 244 -11.99 6.59 9.18
CA ALA A 244 -13.26 7.10 9.69
C ALA A 244 -14.37 6.04 9.64
N GLY A 245 -14.36 5.14 8.65
CA GLY A 245 -15.31 4.04 8.55
C GLY A 245 -15.19 2.96 9.63
N ILE A 246 -14.12 2.96 10.44
CA ILE A 246 -14.02 2.09 11.64
C ILE A 246 -14.86 2.65 12.79
N PHE A 247 -15.17 3.96 12.77
CA PHE A 247 -15.83 4.72 13.83
C PHE A 247 -17.29 5.05 13.49
#